data_AF-A0A968SZ81-F1
#
_entry.id   AF-A0A968SZ81-F1
#
_cell.length_a   1.000
_cell.length_b   1.000
_cell.length_c   1.000
_cell.angle_alpha   90.00
_cell.angle_beta   90.00
_cell.angle_gamma   90.00
#
_symmetry.space_group_name_H-M   'P 1'
#
loop_
_entity.id
_entity.type
_entity.pdbx_description
1 polymer ?
#
loop_
_entity_poly.entity_id
_entity_poly.type
_entity_poly.pdbx_seq_one_letter_code
_entity_poly.pdbx_strand_id
1 'polypeptide(L)'
;MVIDYSSPNIAKPLGFHHIRSTAVGAALARLHAARGWKVVGINYLGDWGKQFGLLATGFERFGDRSRRHDAKHLVEVYVRANAEANVAAVNERIERPAEARRLLQALA
;
A
#
# COMPACT_ATOMS: atom_id res chain seq x y z
N MET A 1 -21.50 14.69 -9.89
CA MET A 1 -20.61 13.61 -10.38
C MET A 1 -19.43 13.47 -9.44
N VAL A 2 -19.05 12.25 -9.09
CA VAL A 2 -17.93 11.97 -8.20
C VAL A 2 -16.87 11.20 -8.99
N ILE A 3 -15.61 11.60 -8.89
CA ILE A 3 -14.48 10.92 -9.53
C ILE A 3 -13.44 10.63 -8.48
N ASP A 4 -13.13 9.35 -8.29
CA ASP A 4 -11.98 8.91 -7.51
C ASP A 4 -10.75 8.80 -8.40
N TYR A 5 -9.64 9.41 -7.97
CA TYR A 5 -8.39 9.40 -8.71
C TYR A 5 -7.18 9.68 -7.81
N SER A 6 -5.99 9.38 -8.32
CA SER A 6 -4.74 9.30 -7.54
C SER A 6 -4.70 8.07 -6.63
N SER A 7 -5.52 8.04 -5.58
CA SER A 7 -5.77 6.93 -4.64
C SER A 7 -4.52 6.10 -4.29
N PRO A 8 -3.40 6.73 -3.86
CA PRO A 8 -2.16 6.02 -3.60
C PRO A 8 -2.21 5.25 -2.29
N ASN A 9 -1.32 4.27 -2.15
CA ASN A 9 -1.04 3.66 -0.85
C ASN A 9 -0.01 4.50 -0.09
N ILE A 10 -0.40 5.06 1.05
CA ILE A 10 0.44 5.99 1.81
C ILE A 10 1.65 5.33 2.50
N ALA A 11 1.64 4.00 2.67
CA ALA A 11 2.76 3.27 3.25
C ALA A 11 3.87 2.96 2.22
N LYS A 12 3.66 3.34 0.95
CA LYS A 12 4.63 3.11 -0.13
C LYS A 12 5.07 4.41 -0.78
N PRO A 13 6.28 4.45 -1.37
CA PRO A 13 6.71 5.59 -2.18
C PRO A 13 5.74 5.88 -3.32
N LEU A 14 5.45 7.16 -3.53
CA LEU A 14 4.74 7.62 -4.72
C LEU A 14 5.66 7.50 -5.95
N GLY A 15 5.41 6.50 -6.79
CA GLY A 15 6.10 6.32 -8.07
C GLY A 15 5.33 6.86 -9.27
N PHE A 16 5.99 6.84 -10.44
CA PHE A 16 5.44 7.30 -11.74
C PHE A 16 4.08 6.68 -12.09
N HIS A 17 3.84 5.44 -11.68
CA HIS A 17 2.57 4.74 -11.93
C HIS A 17 1.33 5.44 -11.33
N HIS A 18 1.49 6.26 -10.29
CA HIS A 18 0.39 7.06 -9.71
C HIS A 18 0.05 8.30 -10.54
N ILE A 19 0.98 8.78 -11.37
CA ILE A 19 0.78 9.97 -12.21
C ILE A 19 -0.35 9.72 -13.21
N ARG A 20 -0.45 8.50 -13.76
CA ARG A 20 -1.48 8.16 -14.73
C ARG A 20 -2.89 8.36 -14.18
N SER A 21 -3.20 7.76 -13.02
CA SER A 21 -4.52 7.92 -12.39
C SER A 21 -4.77 9.38 -12.04
N THR A 22 -3.75 10.06 -11.49
CA THR A 22 -3.83 11.47 -11.11
C THR A 22 -4.17 12.37 -12.30
N ALA A 23 -3.43 12.23 -13.42
CA ALA A 23 -3.59 13.05 -14.60
C ALA A 23 -4.90 12.78 -15.34
N VAL A 24 -5.26 11.50 -15.54
CA VAL A 24 -6.51 11.13 -16.22
C VAL A 24 -7.71 11.56 -15.39
N GLY A 25 -7.72 11.31 -14.09
CA GLY A 25 -8.81 11.73 -13.21
C GLY A 25 -8.99 13.24 -13.16
N ALA A 26 -7.89 14.00 -13.09
CA ALA A 26 -7.93 15.46 -13.16
C ALA A 26 -8.47 15.96 -14.51
N ALA A 27 -8.07 15.35 -15.62
CA ALA A 27 -8.58 15.72 -16.95
C ALA A 27 -10.09 15.46 -17.07
N LEU A 28 -10.57 14.30 -16.60
CA LEU A 28 -11.99 13.97 -16.57
C LEU A 28 -12.78 14.93 -15.67
N ALA A 29 -12.26 15.25 -14.47
CA ALA A 29 -12.90 16.18 -13.56
C ALA A 29 -13.09 17.56 -14.20
N ARG A 30 -12.06 18.07 -14.89
CA ARG A 30 -12.11 19.36 -15.60
C ARG A 30 -13.07 19.32 -16.78
N LEU A 31 -13.07 18.24 -17.55
CA LEU A 31 -13.96 18.07 -18.71
C LEU A 31 -15.43 18.12 -18.31
N HIS A 32 -15.80 17.43 -17.24
CA HIS A 32 -17.19 17.43 -16.77
C HIS A 32 -17.58 18.72 -16.08
N ALA A 33 -16.67 19.36 -15.34
CA ALA A 33 -16.91 20.69 -14.79
C ALA A 33 -17.18 21.72 -15.90
N ALA A 34 -16.41 21.66 -17.00
CA ALA A 34 -16.62 22.51 -18.17
C ALA A 34 -17.97 22.27 -18.87
N ARG A 35 -18.56 21.07 -18.69
CA ARG A 35 -19.91 20.73 -19.16
C ARG A 35 -21.02 21.12 -18.16
N GLY A 36 -20.71 21.90 -17.13
CA GLY A 36 -21.68 22.38 -16.15
C GLY A 36 -22.00 21.39 -15.02
N TRP A 37 -21.30 20.26 -14.93
CA TRP A 37 -21.50 19.32 -13.83
C TRP A 37 -20.88 19.84 -12.55
N LYS A 38 -21.58 19.67 -11.42
CA LYS A 38 -20.94 19.73 -10.10
C LYS A 38 -20.07 18.48 -9.92
N VAL A 39 -18.76 18.66 -9.94
CA VAL A 39 -17.77 17.58 -9.81
C VAL A 39 -17.18 17.59 -8.41
N VAL A 40 -17.08 16.41 -7.79
CA VAL A 40 -16.35 16.19 -6.54
C VAL A 40 -15.22 15.20 -6.84
N GLY A 41 -13.99 15.64 -6.64
CA GLY A 41 -12.82 14.77 -6.70
C GLY A 41 -12.59 14.09 -5.35
N ILE A 42 -12.37 12.78 -5.37
CA ILE A 42 -12.00 12.00 -4.19
C ILE A 42 -10.59 11.45 -4.41
N ASN A 43 -9.80 11.47 -3.33
CA ASN A 43 -8.54 10.76 -3.26
C ASN A 43 -8.71 9.65 -2.21
N TYR A 44 -9.15 8.48 -2.65
CA TYR A 44 -9.46 7.36 -1.75
C TYR A 44 -8.17 6.64 -1.33
N LEU A 45 -7.53 7.18 -0.29
CA LEU A 45 -6.22 6.72 0.16
C LEU A 45 -6.23 5.23 0.52
N GLY A 46 -5.18 4.52 0.12
CA GLY A 46 -4.88 3.17 0.59
C GLY A 46 -4.21 3.22 1.96
N ASP A 47 -4.92 3.71 2.98
CA ASP A 47 -4.45 3.88 4.36
C ASP A 47 -4.85 2.72 5.30
N TRP A 48 -5.60 1.75 4.78
CA TRP A 48 -6.04 0.59 5.54
C TRP A 48 -5.46 -0.73 5.00
N GLY A 49 -5.02 -1.61 5.92
CA GLY A 49 -4.61 -2.98 5.61
C GLY A 49 -3.19 -3.35 6.07
N LYS A 50 -2.71 -4.52 5.62
CA LYS A 50 -1.42 -5.12 6.04
C LYS A 50 -0.23 -4.17 5.91
N GLN A 51 -0.19 -3.37 4.85
CA GLN A 51 0.94 -2.46 4.59
C GLN A 51 1.03 -1.34 5.63
N PHE A 52 -0.11 -0.82 6.08
CA PHE A 52 -0.17 0.15 7.16
C PHE A 52 0.24 -0.48 8.51
N GLY A 53 -0.24 -1.71 8.79
CA GLY A 53 0.18 -2.47 9.98
C GLY A 53 1.68 -2.79 10.02
N LEU A 54 2.27 -3.12 8.86
CA LEU A 54 3.72 -3.33 8.74
C LEU A 54 4.51 -2.04 9.00
N LEU A 55 4.02 -0.90 8.52
CA LEU A 55 4.67 0.38 8.82
C LEU A 55 4.55 0.73 10.31
N ALA A 56 3.38 0.54 10.93
CA ALA A 56 3.17 0.82 12.34
C ALA A 56 4.09 -0.02 13.25
N THR A 57 4.05 -1.36 13.09
CA THR A 57 4.91 -2.27 13.85
C THR A 57 6.39 -2.11 13.51
N GLY A 58 6.70 -1.80 12.25
CA GLY A 58 8.04 -1.46 11.80
C GLY A 58 8.58 -0.20 12.48
N PHE A 59 7.74 0.83 12.66
CA PHE A 59 8.15 2.09 13.27
C PHE A 59 8.47 1.94 14.75
N GLU A 60 7.78 1.05 15.48
CA GLU A 60 8.12 0.73 16.87
C GLU A 60 9.52 0.09 16.99
N ARG A 61 9.95 -0.67 15.97
CA ARG A 61 11.21 -1.43 15.99
C ARG A 61 12.39 -0.70 15.35
N PHE A 62 12.14 0.06 14.29
CA PHE A 62 13.16 0.67 13.45
C PHE A 62 12.98 2.19 13.28
N GLY A 63 11.91 2.76 13.84
CA GLY A 63 11.57 4.15 13.67
C GLY A 63 12.37 5.08 14.57
N ASP A 64 12.92 6.13 13.98
CA ASP A 64 13.40 7.32 14.68
C ASP A 64 12.24 8.34 14.83
N ARG A 65 11.88 8.63 16.09
CA ARG A 65 10.81 9.57 16.44
C ARG A 65 11.10 11.02 16.01
N SER A 66 12.37 11.39 15.86
CA SER A 66 12.76 12.71 15.35
C SER A 66 12.50 12.84 13.84
N ARG A 67 12.57 11.72 13.11
CA ARG A 67 12.34 11.63 11.66
C ARG A 67 10.92 11.19 11.28
N ARG A 68 9.95 11.23 12.19
CA ARG A 68 8.57 10.79 11.94
C ARG A 68 7.85 11.53 10.79
N HIS A 69 8.29 12.73 10.44
CA HIS A 69 7.76 13.54 9.34
C HIS A 69 8.55 13.37 8.04
N ASP A 70 9.67 12.63 8.07
CA ASP A 70 10.47 12.32 6.90
C ASP A 70 9.87 11.12 6.16
N ALA A 71 9.27 11.38 5.00
CA ALA A 71 8.69 10.33 4.17
C ALA A 71 9.71 9.27 3.75
N LYS A 72 10.98 9.65 3.56
CA LYS A 72 12.05 8.70 3.21
C LYS A 72 12.32 7.76 4.37
N HIS A 73 12.36 8.27 5.60
CA HIS A 73 12.48 7.45 6.81
C HIS A 73 11.34 6.45 6.95
N LEU A 74 10.09 6.88 6.73
CA LEU A 74 8.92 5.98 6.77
C LEU A 74 9.01 4.87 5.71
N VAL A 75 9.53 5.19 4.52
CA VAL A 75 9.80 4.20 3.47
C VAL A 75 10.91 3.23 3.88
N GLU A 76 12.01 3.72 4.46
CA GLU A 76 13.11 2.89 4.97
C GLU A 76 12.61 1.88 6.02
N VAL A 77 11.81 2.36 6.97
CA VAL A 77 11.16 1.54 8.00
C VAL A 77 10.25 0.48 7.37
N TYR A 78 9.38 0.88 6.43
CA TYR A 78 8.47 -0.05 5.75
C TYR A 78 9.23 -1.15 5.00
N VAL A 79 10.27 -0.78 4.22
CA VAL A 79 11.06 -1.74 3.44
C VAL A 79 11.70 -2.77 4.36
N ARG A 80 12.28 -2.33 5.48
CA ARG A 80 12.91 -3.21 6.47
C ARG A 80 11.87 -4.14 7.13
N ALA A 81 10.76 -3.60 7.60
CA ALA A 81 9.71 -4.38 8.23
C ALA A 81 9.09 -5.42 7.28
N ASN A 82 8.90 -5.05 6.01
CA ASN A 82 8.37 -5.94 4.99
C ASN A 82 9.37 -7.08 4.63
N ALA A 83 10.67 -6.79 4.61
CA ALA A 83 11.70 -7.81 4.38
C ALA A 83 11.67 -8.88 5.49
N GLU A 84 11.63 -8.47 6.76
CA GLU A 84 11.55 -9.40 7.89
C GLU A 84 10.25 -10.21 7.89
N ALA A 85 9.11 -9.58 7.61
CA ALA A 85 7.84 -10.26 7.54
C ALA A 85 7.80 -11.33 6.42
N ASN A 86 8.46 -11.07 5.28
CA ASN A 86 8.57 -12.04 4.21
C ASN A 86 9.49 -13.21 4.59
N VAL A 87 10.62 -12.95 5.24
CA VAL A 87 11.51 -14.02 5.73
C VAL A 87 10.78 -14.90 6.74
N ALA A 88 10.08 -14.30 7.71
CA ALA A 88 9.28 -15.06 8.69
C ALA A 88 8.22 -15.93 7.99
N ALA A 89 7.49 -15.37 7.02
CA ALA A 89 6.48 -16.12 6.26
C ALA A 89 7.08 -17.25 5.41
N VAL A 90 8.30 -17.07 4.88
CA VAL A 90 9.02 -18.13 4.14
C VAL A 90 9.47 -19.23 5.10
N ASN A 91 10.07 -18.88 6.24
CA ASN A 91 10.51 -19.85 7.24
C ASN A 91 9.33 -20.68 7.76
N GLU A 92 8.20 -20.05 8.08
CA GLU A 92 7.00 -20.74 8.54
C GLU A 92 6.45 -21.74 7.49
N ARG A 93 6.62 -21.45 6.20
CA ARG A 93 6.25 -22.37 5.10
C ARG A 93 7.25 -23.52 4.93
N ILE A 94 8.54 -23.26 5.14
CA ILE A 94 9.61 -24.28 5.11
C ILE A 94 9.51 -25.23 6.30
N GLU A 95 9.03 -24.75 7.45
CA GLU A 95 8.87 -25.54 8.68
C GLU A 95 7.57 -26.36 8.71
N ARG A 96 6.56 -26.00 7.90
CA ARG A 96 5.30 -26.78 7.75
C ARG A 96 5.09 -27.46 6.37
N PRO A 97 6.12 -28.08 5.75
CA PRO A 97 6.00 -28.66 4.42
C PRO A 97 5.16 -29.95 4.43
N ALA A 98 5.14 -30.66 5.57
CA ALA A 98 4.38 -31.89 5.75
C ALA A 98 2.85 -31.65 5.78
N GLU A 99 2.39 -30.53 6.36
CA GLU A 99 0.97 -30.14 6.32
C GLU A 99 0.53 -29.74 4.91
N ALA A 100 1.36 -28.99 4.19
CA ALA A 100 1.09 -28.60 2.80
C ALA A 100 1.00 -29.82 1.87
N ARG A 101 1.90 -30.81 2.05
CA ARG A 101 1.85 -32.08 1.30
C ARG A 101 0.64 -32.94 1.66
N ARG A 102 0.27 -33.01 2.95
CA ARG A 102 -0.91 -33.76 3.41
C ARG A 102 -2.21 -33.18 2.87
N LEU A 103 -2.36 -31.87 2.84
CA LEU A 103 -3.55 -31.22 2.27
C LEU A 103 -3.69 -31.45 0.76
N LEU A 104 -2.57 -31.45 0.02
CA LEU A 104 -2.58 -31.77 -1.40
C LEU A 104 -2.89 -33.25 -1.67
N GLN A 105 -2.44 -34.16 -0.80
CA GLN A 105 -2.76 -35.59 -0.90
C GLN A 105 -4.19 -35.92 -0.45
N ALA A 106 -4.80 -35.09 0.40
CA ALA A 106 -6.18 -35.25 0.85
C ALA A 106 -7.23 -34.67 -0.12
N LEU A 107 -6.78 -33.92 -1.14
CA LEU A 107 -7.62 -33.33 -2.19
C LEU A 107 -7.49 -34.07 -3.55
N ALA A 108 -6.74 -35.18 -3.58
CA ALA A 108 -6.61 -36.09 -4.71
C ALA A 108 -7.28 -37.43 -4.37
#